data_AF-A0A444LJC5-F1
#
_entry.id   AF-A0A444LJC5-F1
#
_cell.length_a   1.000
_cell.length_b   1.000
_cell.length_c   1.000
_cell.angle_alpha   90.00
_cell.angle_beta   90.00
_cell.angle_gamma   90.00
#
_symmetry.space_group_name_H-M   'P 1'
#
loop_
_entity.id
_entity.type
_entity.pdbx_description
1 polymer ?
#
loop_
_entity_poly.entity_id
_entity_poly.type
_entity_poly.pdbx_seq_one_letter_code
_entity_poly.pdbx_strand_id
1 'polypeptide(L)' 'MSATAHHKVLRDKLTGLPVREVRLLVPDARHPEVQKRIRASHRSTDAAAEAEAIAFIEAVSDYGADGLLENE' A
#
# COMPACT_ATOMS: atom_id res chain seq x y z
N MET A 1 36.34 2.96 -16.68
CA MET A 1 36.23 2.52 -15.27
C MET A 1 35.01 3.21 -14.69
N SER A 2 33.88 2.50 -14.59
CA SER A 2 32.62 3.08 -14.11
C SER A 2 32.65 3.15 -12.59
N ALA A 3 32.50 4.35 -12.03
CA ALA A 3 32.42 4.55 -10.59
C ALA A 3 31.21 3.79 -10.04
N THR A 4 31.45 2.78 -9.22
CA THR A 4 30.43 2.14 -8.38
C THR A 4 29.94 3.18 -7.38
N ALA A 5 28.75 3.72 -7.60
CA ALA A 5 28.07 4.54 -6.61
C ALA A 5 27.89 3.69 -5.33
N HIS A 6 28.52 4.11 -4.23
CA HIS A 6 28.32 3.50 -2.93
C HIS A 6 26.88 3.79 -2.48
N HIS A 7 25.96 2.87 -2.76
CA HIS A 7 24.59 2.96 -2.26
C HIS A 7 24.60 2.83 -0.74
N LYS A 8 24.05 3.83 -0.05
CA LYS A 8 23.84 3.80 1.41
C LYS A 8 22.91 2.63 1.74
N VAL A 9 23.43 1.64 2.46
CA VAL A 9 22.63 0.51 2.93
C VAL A 9 21.65 1.02 3.99
N LEU A 10 20.38 1.12 3.61
CA LEU A 10 19.31 1.39 4.55
C LEU A 10 19.14 0.18 5.46
N ARG A 11 18.89 0.42 6.75
CA ARG A 11 18.66 -0.62 7.75
C ARG A 11 17.34 -0.41 8.43
N ASP A 12 16.66 -1.51 8.70
CA ASP A 12 15.43 -1.53 9.49
C ASP A 12 15.74 -1.07 10.92
N LYS A 13 14.94 -0.13 11.45
CA LYS A 13 15.21 0.48 12.75
C LYS A 13 14.96 -0.46 13.93
N LEU A 14 14.12 -1.48 13.75
CA LEU A 14 13.73 -2.42 14.80
C LEU A 14 14.70 -3.61 14.89
N THR A 15 15.13 -4.12 13.74
CA THR A 15 15.91 -5.36 13.62
C THR A 15 17.37 -5.11 13.25
N GLY A 16 17.72 -3.92 12.75
CA GLY A 16 19.06 -3.57 12.28
C GLY A 16 19.48 -4.25 10.97
N LEU A 17 18.60 -5.07 10.40
CA LEU A 17 18.85 -5.81 9.16
C LEU A 17 18.86 -4.86 7.96
N PRO A 18 19.70 -5.11 6.94
CA PRO A 18 19.69 -4.32 5.73
C PRO A 18 18.35 -4.46 5.01
N VAL A 19 17.71 -3.35 4.68
CA VAL A 19 16.50 -3.37 3.85
C VAL A 19 16.90 -3.41 2.39
N ARG A 20 16.19 -4.24 1.62
CA ARG A 20 16.33 -4.28 0.17
C ARG A 20 15.46 -3.19 -0.43
N GLU A 21 16.03 -2.35 -1.29
CA GLU A 21 15.25 -1.41 -2.10
C GLU A 21 14.35 -2.21 -3.04
N VAL A 22 13.03 -2.11 -2.83
CA VAL A 22 12.03 -2.66 -3.75
C VAL A 22 11.53 -1.49 -4.60
N ARG A 23 11.94 -1.44 -5.86
CA ARG A 23 11.39 -0.48 -6.82
C ARG A 23 10.06 -1.02 -7.32
N LEU A 24 8.99 -0.43 -6.81
CA LEU A 24 7.64 -0.78 -7.22
C LEU A 24 7.34 -0.12 -8.56
N LEU A 25 7.06 -0.94 -9.58
CA LEU A 25 6.63 -0.46 -10.88
C LEU A 25 5.11 -0.44 -10.88
N VAL A 26 4.55 0.75 -10.69
CA VAL A 26 3.09 0.95 -10.66
C VAL A 26 2.60 1.12 -12.10
N PRO A 27 1.70 0.25 -12.60
CA PRO A 27 1.16 0.40 -13.94
C PRO A 27 0.26 1.65 -14.03
N ASP A 28 0.25 2.33 -15.18
CA ASP A 28 -0.61 3.51 -15.37
C ASP A 28 -2.08 3.11 -15.29
N ALA A 29 -2.78 3.64 -14.28
CA ALA A 29 -4.21 3.38 -14.04
C ALA A 29 -5.11 3.86 -15.20
N ARG A 30 -4.62 4.77 -16.06
CA ARG A 30 -5.33 5.24 -17.25
C ARG A 30 -5.21 4.27 -18.43
N HIS A 31 -4.30 3.31 -18.36
CA HIS A 31 -4.09 2.36 -19.46
C HIS A 31 -5.32 1.44 -19.62
N PRO A 32 -5.86 1.25 -20.84
CA PRO A 32 -7.10 0.50 -21.05
C PRO A 32 -7.08 -0.93 -20.48
N GLU A 33 -5.94 -1.63 -20.57
CA GLU A 33 -5.81 -2.98 -20.02
C GLU A 33 -5.83 -3.00 -18.49
N VAL A 34 -5.24 -1.98 -17.86
CA VAL A 34 -5.25 -1.84 -16.40
C VAL A 34 -6.69 -1.57 -15.94
N GLN A 35 -7.40 -0.68 -16.61
CA GLN A 35 -8.82 -0.43 -16.34
C GLN A 35 -9.68 -1.69 -16.52
N LYS A 36 -9.42 -2.48 -17.57
CA LYS A 36 -10.14 -3.75 -17.80
C LYS A 36 -9.92 -4.74 -16.65
N ARG A 37 -8.67 -4.87 -16.17
CA ARG A 37 -8.32 -5.73 -15.03
C ARG A 37 -8.96 -5.24 -13.73
N ILE A 38 -8.93 -3.94 -13.46
CA ILE A 38 -9.59 -3.33 -12.30
C ILE A 38 -11.09 -3.64 -12.33
N ARG A 39 -11.77 -3.36 -13.45
CA ARG A 39 -13.20 -3.64 -13.59
C ARG A 39 -13.54 -5.12 -13.44
N ALA A 40 -12.70 -6.01 -13.96
CA ALA A 40 -12.87 -7.45 -13.77
C ALA A 40 -12.75 -7.86 -12.29
N SER A 41 -11.80 -7.27 -11.56
CA SER A 41 -11.63 -7.51 -10.12
C SER A 41 -12.80 -6.99 -9.28
N HIS A 42 -13.41 -5.87 -9.67
CA HIS A 42 -14.58 -5.33 -8.96
C HIS A 42 -15.87 -6.11 -9.25
N ARG A 43 -15.98 -6.78 -10.40
CA ARG A 43 -17.17 -7.59 -10.71
C ARG A 43 -17.32 -8.82 -9.82
N SER A 44 -16.24 -9.25 -9.15
CA SER A 44 -16.27 -10.33 -8.16
C SER A 44 -16.50 -9.83 -6.73
N THR A 45 -16.71 -8.52 -6.52
CA THR A 45 -16.96 -7.96 -5.20
C THR A 45 -18.42 -8.19 -4.82
N ASP A 46 -18.63 -9.02 -3.79
CA ASP A 46 -19.94 -9.22 -3.15
C ASP A 46 -20.22 -8.05 -2.19
N ALA A 47 -21.31 -7.32 -2.44
CA ALA A 47 -21.70 -6.18 -1.64
C ALA A 47 -21.96 -6.54 -0.16
N ALA A 48 -22.42 -7.77 0.12
CA ALA A 48 -22.63 -8.22 1.50
C ALA A 48 -21.28 -8.42 2.21
N ALA A 49 -20.32 -9.07 1.54
CA ALA A 49 -18.98 -9.25 2.06
C ALA A 49 -18.24 -7.91 2.23
N GLU A 50 -18.46 -6.95 1.33
CA GLU A 50 -17.92 -5.59 1.46
C GLU A 50 -18.49 -4.86 2.68
N ALA A 51 -19.81 -4.93 2.89
CA ALA A 51 -20.45 -4.32 4.05
C ALA A 51 -19.98 -4.95 5.38
N GLU A 52 -19.81 -6.27 5.42
CA GLU A 52 -19.25 -6.97 6.58
C GLU A 52 -17.80 -6.53 6.86
N ALA A 53 -16.98 -6.44 5.82
CA ALA A 53 -15.59 -5.98 5.96
C ALA A 53 -15.52 -4.53 6.46
N ILE A 54 -16.38 -3.64 5.95
CA ILE A 54 -16.47 -2.25 6.40
C ILE A 54 -16.88 -2.20 7.88
N ALA A 55 -17.93 -2.93 8.27
CA ALA A 55 -18.39 -2.97 9.65
C ALA A 55 -17.31 -3.50 10.61
N PHE A 56 -16.53 -4.49 10.18
CA PHE A 56 -15.39 -4.98 10.96
C PHE A 56 -14.32 -3.90 11.11
N ILE A 57 -13.92 -3.23 10.02
CA ILE A 57 -12.93 -2.15 10.05
C ILE A 57 -13.40 -1.05 11.00
N GLU A 58 -14.65 -0.63 10.91
CA GLU A 58 -15.21 0.40 11.80
C GLU A 58 -15.21 -0.05 13.26
N ALA A 59 -15.55 -1.31 13.54
CA ALA A 59 -15.58 -1.85 14.89
C ALA A 59 -14.20 -1.93 15.57
N VAL A 60 -13.12 -2.10 14.79
CA VAL A 60 -11.75 -2.21 15.32
C VAL A 60 -10.93 -0.93 15.15
N SER A 61 -11.44 0.06 14.41
CA SER A 61 -10.76 1.34 14.21
C SER A 61 -10.95 2.21 15.45
N ASP A 62 -9.83 2.57 16.07
CA ASP A 62 -9.81 3.56 17.14
C ASP A 62 -9.83 4.96 16.53
N TYR A 63 -11.03 5.45 16.22
CA TYR A 63 -11.23 6.81 15.70
C TYR A 63 -10.92 7.91 16.73
N GLY A 64 -10.65 7.55 17.99
CA GLY A 64 -10.25 8.44 19.08
C GLY A 64 -8.75 8.45 19.36
N ALA A 65 -7.94 7.78 18.53
CA ALA A 65 -6.49 7.81 18.68
C ALA A 65 -5.94 9.21 18.37
N ASP A 66 -5.59 9.95 19.42
CA ASP A 66 -4.94 11.26 19.33
C ASP A 66 -3.68 11.19 18.44
N GLY A 67 -3.57 12.11 17.47
CA GLY A 67 -2.36 12.31 16.66
C GLY A 67 -2.36 11.77 15.22
N LEU A 68 -3.46 11.20 14.71
CA LEU A 68 -3.52 10.70 13.32
C LEU A 68 -3.94 11.76 12.27
N LEU A 69 -4.48 12.91 12.68
CA LEU A 69 -4.97 13.96 11.77
C LEU A 69 -4.34 15.35 11.98
N GLU A 70 -3.33 15.49 12.85
CA GLU A 70 -2.75 16.80 13.21
C GLU A 70 -1.70 17.34 12.22
N ASN A 71 -1.83 17.07 10.92
CA ASN A 71 -0.98 17.70 9.91
C ASN A 71 -1.80 18.15 8.70
N GLU A 72 -2.47 19.30 8.83
CA GLU A 72 -2.83 20.18 7.71
C GLU A 72 -1.90 21.40 7.68
#